data_AF-A0A8K0KZE4-F1
#
_entry.id   AF-A0A8K0KZE4-F1
#
_cell.length_a   1.000
_cell.length_b   1.000
_cell.length_c   1.000
_cell.angle_alpha   90.00
_cell.angle_beta   90.00
_cell.angle_gamma   90.00
#
_symmetry.space_group_name_H-M   'P 1'
#
loop_
_entity.id
_entity.type
_entity.pdbx_description
1 polymer ?
#
loop_
_entity_poly.entity_id
_entity_poly.type
_entity_poly.pdbx_seq_one_letter_code
_entity_poly.pdbx_strand_id
1 'polypeptide(L)'
;MNAWSVLDLKICCLLHIISISCLSHIIYGRCRILQKMEHAPRLRSLYRQILRELPLRPQPTNKLSNPSPLQKHIRHSIHSPDVATKPVQAHIAELEQFVTYVKAQRMYTTLIERYNPGMNMNEEDRVRLTARRVGMDTSSLEGFGNPKNDG
;
A
#
# COMPACT_ATOMS: atom_id res chain seq x y z
N MET A 1 20.36 59.32 -23.45
CA MET A 1 20.06 58.36 -22.37
C MET A 1 19.34 57.18 -23.01
N ASN A 2 20.08 56.09 -23.21
CA ASN A 2 19.88 55.22 -24.37
C ASN A 2 19.06 54.01 -23.94
N ALA A 3 17.73 54.09 -24.07
CA ALA A 3 16.79 53.02 -23.74
C ALA A 3 17.10 51.67 -24.43
N TRP A 4 17.83 51.72 -25.55
CA TRP A 4 18.25 50.57 -26.36
C TRP A 4 19.33 49.71 -25.69
N SER A 5 20.21 50.29 -24.87
CA SER A 5 21.26 49.53 -24.16
C SER A 5 20.73 48.66 -23.01
N VAL A 6 19.58 49.03 -22.44
CA VAL A 6 18.95 48.32 -21.32
C VAL A 6 18.12 47.13 -21.83
N LEU A 7 17.63 47.17 -23.07
CA LEU A 7 16.91 46.06 -23.69
C LEU A 7 17.85 44.91 -24.08
N ASP A 8 19.03 45.22 -24.63
CA ASP A 8 20.01 44.19 -25.02
C ASP A 8 20.55 43.39 -23.83
N LEU A 9 20.73 44.04 -22.68
CA LEU A 9 21.19 43.37 -21.46
C LEU A 9 20.11 42.45 -20.86
N LYS A 10 18.83 42.85 -20.94
CA LYS A 10 17.71 42.01 -20.48
C LYS A 10 17.50 40.78 -21.35
N ILE A 11 17.64 40.93 -22.67
CA ILE A 11 17.50 39.81 -23.63
C ILE A 11 18.65 38.81 -23.46
N CYS A 12 19.90 39.29 -23.29
CA CYS A 12 21.04 38.42 -23.00
C CYS A 12 20.88 37.66 -21.68
N CYS A 13 20.42 38.31 -20.60
CA CYS A 13 20.17 37.63 -19.32
C CYS A 13 19.07 36.56 -19.42
N LEU A 14 17.96 36.85 -20.11
CA LEU A 14 16.87 35.88 -20.31
C LEU A 14 17.34 34.66 -21.11
N LEU A 15 18.10 34.85 -22.20
CA LEU A 15 18.66 33.76 -23.00
C LEU A 15 19.65 32.91 -22.20
N HIS A 16 20.47 33.54 -21.35
CA HIS A 16 21.42 32.82 -20.49
C HIS A 16 20.71 32.01 -19.39
N ILE A 17 19.66 32.57 -18.78
CA ILE A 17 18.82 31.89 -17.78
C ILE A 17 18.08 30.70 -18.39
N ILE A 18 17.52 30.86 -19.60
CA ILE A 18 16.85 29.77 -20.33
C ILE A 18 17.85 28.65 -20.67
N SER A 19 19.06 28.98 -21.11
CA SER A 19 20.11 28.00 -21.42
C SER A 19 20.59 27.21 -20.19
N ILE A 20 20.84 27.89 -19.07
CA ILE A 20 21.25 27.25 -17.80
C ILE A 20 20.14 26.33 -17.26
N SER A 21 18.88 26.75 -17.38
CA SER A 21 17.73 25.96 -16.95
C SER A 21 17.55 24.71 -17.82
N CYS A 22 17.76 24.82 -19.13
CA CYS A 22 17.66 23.73 -20.08
C CYS A 22 18.79 22.70 -19.90
N LEU A 23 20.03 23.17 -19.70
CA LEU A 23 21.18 22.31 -19.38
C LEU A 23 21.00 21.56 -18.06
N SER A 24 20.48 22.23 -17.03
CA SER A 24 20.15 21.59 -15.76
C SER A 24 19.08 20.50 -15.96
N HIS A 25 17.98 20.79 -16.64
CA HIS A 25 16.92 19.82 -16.87
C HIS A 25 17.37 18.59 -17.69
N ILE A 26 18.25 18.79 -18.68
CA ILE A 26 18.80 17.71 -19.50
C ILE A 26 19.79 16.85 -18.70
N ILE A 27 20.66 17.46 -17.88
CA ILE A 27 21.62 16.73 -17.04
C ILE A 27 20.89 15.98 -15.91
N TYR A 28 19.96 16.63 -15.22
CA TYR A 28 19.15 15.99 -14.16
C TYR A 28 18.19 14.92 -14.73
N GLY A 29 17.63 15.11 -15.92
CA GLY A 29 16.76 14.14 -16.58
C GLY A 29 17.50 12.88 -17.03
N ARG A 30 18.74 13.02 -17.53
CA ARG A 30 19.56 11.91 -18.04
C ARG A 30 20.20 11.07 -16.93
N CYS A 31 20.63 11.68 -15.81
CA CYS A 31 21.04 10.93 -14.61
C CYS A 31 19.90 10.12 -13.98
N ARG A 32 18.66 10.63 -14.01
CA ARG A 32 17.52 9.99 -13.35
C ARG A 32 17.02 8.73 -14.06
N ILE A 33 17.08 8.67 -15.40
CA ILE A 33 16.73 7.47 -16.16
C ILE A 33 17.73 6.34 -15.85
N LEU A 34 19.02 6.68 -15.74
CA LEU A 34 20.07 5.72 -15.36
C LEU A 34 19.85 5.18 -13.94
N GLN A 35 19.50 6.04 -12.98
CA GLN A 35 19.19 5.63 -11.61
C GLN A 35 17.96 4.70 -11.53
N LYS A 36 16.94 4.94 -12.36
CA LYS A 36 15.75 4.08 -12.44
C LYS A 36 16.10 2.69 -13.01
N MET A 37 17.04 2.60 -13.95
CA MET A 37 17.45 1.32 -14.54
C MET A 37 18.27 0.47 -13.56
N GLU A 38 19.15 1.08 -12.77
CA GLU A 38 19.96 0.39 -11.76
C GLU A 38 19.09 -0.30 -10.69
N HIS A 39 18.05 0.37 -10.21
CA HIS A 39 17.18 -0.16 -9.14
C HIS A 39 15.98 -0.97 -9.66
N ALA A 40 15.79 -1.08 -10.97
CA ALA A 40 14.70 -1.82 -11.58
C ALA A 40 14.60 -3.30 -11.14
N PRO A 41 15.69 -4.10 -11.01
CA PRO A 41 15.58 -5.47 -10.50
C PRO A 41 15.13 -5.52 -9.02
N ARG A 42 15.63 -4.61 -8.18
CA ARG A 42 15.26 -4.51 -6.76
C ARG A 42 13.80 -4.12 -6.57
N LEU A 43 13.30 -3.16 -7.35
CA LEU A 43 11.88 -2.78 -7.32
C LEU A 43 10.97 -3.93 -7.75
N ARG A 44 11.38 -4.72 -8.76
CA ARG A 44 10.61 -5.89 -9.20
C ARG A 44 10.58 -7.01 -8.16
N SER A 45 11.69 -7.27 -7.45
CA SER A 45 11.71 -8.29 -6.40
C SER A 45 10.82 -7.87 -5.22
N LEU A 46 10.90 -6.61 -4.77
CA LEU A 46 10.04 -6.07 -3.71
C LEU A 46 8.57 -6.12 -4.11
N TYR A 47 8.23 -5.68 -5.31
CA TYR A 47 6.85 -5.78 -5.83
C TYR A 47 6.31 -7.21 -5.80
N ARG A 48 7.09 -8.19 -6.26
CA ARG A 48 6.69 -9.61 -6.25
C ARG A 48 6.54 -10.15 -4.84
N GLN A 49 7.39 -9.71 -3.91
CA GLN A 49 7.29 -10.08 -2.51
C GLN A 49 6.01 -9.54 -1.89
N ILE A 50 5.70 -8.25 -2.10
CA ILE A 50 4.43 -7.63 -1.67
C ILE A 50 3.24 -8.44 -2.19
N LEU A 51 3.20 -8.73 -3.50
CA LEU A 51 2.09 -9.48 -4.10
C LEU A 51 1.91 -10.90 -3.55
N ARG A 52 2.95 -11.51 -2.97
CA ARG A 52 2.89 -12.85 -2.35
C ARG A 52 2.39 -12.80 -0.90
N GLU A 53 2.67 -11.72 -0.19
CA GLU A 53 2.28 -11.56 1.22
C GLU A 53 0.85 -11.04 1.38
N LEU A 54 0.28 -10.39 0.35
CA LEU A 54 -1.14 -10.01 0.37
C LEU A 54 -2.02 -11.27 0.38
N PRO A 55 -3.06 -11.33 1.24
CA PRO A 55 -4.01 -12.43 1.24
C PRO A 55 -4.55 -12.64 -0.17
N LEU A 56 -4.28 -13.82 -0.76
CA LEU A 56 -4.86 -14.17 -2.05
C LEU A 56 -6.35 -14.35 -1.82
N ARG A 57 -7.12 -13.29 -2.09
CA ARG A 57 -8.57 -13.42 -2.22
C ARG A 57 -8.85 -14.59 -3.18
N PRO A 58 -9.75 -15.53 -2.85
CA PRO A 58 -10.22 -16.52 -3.80
C PRO A 58 -10.96 -15.77 -4.91
N GLN A 59 -10.24 -15.38 -5.96
CA GLN A 59 -10.77 -14.61 -7.07
C GLN A 59 -11.17 -15.55 -8.21
N PRO A 60 -12.29 -15.27 -8.88
CA PRO A 60 -12.76 -16.05 -10.02
C PRO A 60 -11.75 -15.92 -11.18
N THR A 61 -11.17 -17.07 -11.53
CA THR A 61 -10.62 -17.50 -12.83
C THR A 61 -9.59 -16.64 -13.59
N ASN A 62 -9.35 -15.35 -13.33
CA ASN A 62 -8.32 -14.60 -14.07
C ASN A 62 -7.69 -13.44 -13.27
N LYS A 63 -6.49 -13.71 -12.72
CA LYS A 63 -5.67 -12.74 -11.95
C LYS A 63 -5.13 -11.58 -12.80
N LEU A 64 -5.06 -11.74 -14.11
CA LEU A 64 -4.41 -10.78 -15.01
C LEU A 64 -5.38 -9.73 -15.57
N SER A 65 -6.65 -10.11 -15.76
CA SER A 65 -7.66 -9.24 -16.36
C SER A 65 -8.33 -8.28 -15.36
N ASN A 66 -8.37 -8.58 -14.06
CA ASN A 66 -8.98 -7.69 -13.07
C ASN A 66 -8.13 -7.56 -11.78
N PRO A 67 -7.05 -6.76 -11.80
CA PRO A 67 -6.20 -6.55 -10.63
C PRO A 67 -6.92 -5.74 -9.55
N SER A 68 -6.65 -6.08 -8.28
CA SER A 68 -7.23 -5.38 -7.12
C SER A 68 -6.91 -3.87 -7.16
N PRO A 69 -7.82 -2.98 -6.71
CA PRO A 69 -7.54 -1.54 -6.58
C PRO A 69 -6.25 -1.25 -5.83
N LEU A 70 -5.95 -2.03 -4.79
CA LEU A 70 -4.70 -1.91 -4.03
C LEU A 70 -3.46 -2.27 -4.87
N GLN A 71 -3.54 -3.31 -5.70
CA GLN A 71 -2.45 -3.67 -6.61
C GLN A 71 -2.23 -2.60 -7.68
N LYS A 72 -3.31 -1.96 -8.16
CA LYS A 72 -3.22 -0.81 -9.07
C LYS A 72 -2.53 0.38 -8.39
N HIS A 73 -2.90 0.69 -7.14
CA HIS A 73 -2.28 1.74 -6.35
C HIS A 73 -0.78 1.49 -6.12
N ILE A 74 -0.39 0.28 -5.70
CA ILE A 74 1.02 -0.09 -5.51
C ILE A 74 1.81 -0.01 -6.83
N ARG A 75 1.21 -0.45 -7.94
CA ARG A 75 1.86 -0.33 -9.26
C ARG A 75 2.05 1.14 -9.64
N HIS A 76 1.06 1.98 -9.36
CA HIS A 76 1.14 3.42 -9.61
C HIS A 76 2.22 4.08 -8.76
N SER A 77 2.31 3.78 -7.45
CA SER A 77 3.34 4.35 -6.57
C SER A 77 4.77 3.94 -6.94
N ILE A 78 4.96 2.78 -7.57
CA ILE A 78 6.27 2.31 -8.06
C ILE A 78 6.63 2.96 -9.41
N HIS A 79 5.64 3.22 -10.28
CA HIS A 79 5.89 3.80 -11.61
C HIS A 79 5.91 5.32 -11.62
N SER A 80 5.18 5.96 -10.71
CA SER A 80 5.12 7.39 -10.49
C SER A 80 5.67 7.74 -9.10
N PRO A 81 6.98 7.57 -8.86
CA PRO A 81 7.60 8.14 -7.66
C PRO A 81 7.40 9.66 -7.73
N ASP A 82 6.83 10.25 -6.68
CA ASP A 82 6.51 11.67 -6.63
C ASP A 82 7.76 12.50 -6.97
N VAL A 83 7.73 13.10 -8.16
CA VAL A 83 8.92 13.45 -8.97
C VAL A 83 9.72 14.62 -8.36
N ALA A 84 9.14 15.28 -7.35
CA ALA A 84 9.63 16.48 -6.72
C ALA A 84 10.21 16.30 -5.30
N THR A 85 9.89 15.21 -4.59
CA THR A 85 9.89 15.29 -3.12
C THR A 85 10.86 14.32 -2.42
N LYS A 86 11.23 13.18 -3.04
CA LYS A 86 12.08 12.16 -2.38
C LYS A 86 13.12 11.51 -3.31
N PRO A 87 14.33 11.20 -2.82
CA PRO A 87 15.32 10.43 -3.58
C PRO A 87 14.84 8.99 -3.80
N VAL A 88 15.27 8.36 -4.90
CA VAL A 88 14.84 6.99 -5.28
C VAL A 88 15.19 5.97 -4.19
N GLN A 89 16.31 6.14 -3.49
CA GLN A 89 16.71 5.27 -2.39
C GLN A 89 15.73 5.33 -1.20
N ALA A 90 15.20 6.52 -0.88
CA ALA A 90 14.20 6.66 0.18
C ALA A 90 12.88 5.97 -0.21
N HIS A 91 12.50 6.04 -1.49
CA HIS A 91 11.33 5.31 -2.01
C HIS A 91 11.50 3.78 -1.91
N ILE A 92 12.70 3.27 -2.18
CA ILE A 92 13.00 1.85 -2.00
C ILE A 92 12.92 1.44 -0.53
N ALA A 93 13.45 2.26 0.39
CA ALA A 93 13.36 2.00 1.82
C ALA A 93 11.90 1.98 2.31
N GLU A 94 11.07 2.88 1.80
CA GLU A 94 9.62 2.93 2.08
C GLU A 94 8.93 1.62 1.63
N LEU A 95 9.26 1.10 0.45
CA LEU A 95 8.74 -0.18 -0.03
C LEU A 95 9.20 -1.37 0.84
N GLU A 96 10.44 -1.35 1.34
CA GLU A 96 10.96 -2.39 2.25
C GLU A 96 10.25 -2.37 3.60
N GLN A 97 9.98 -1.17 4.13
CA GLN A 97 9.18 -1.00 5.33
C GLN A 97 7.75 -1.51 5.11
N PHE A 98 7.15 -1.23 3.96
CA PHE A 98 5.83 -1.75 3.61
C PHE A 98 5.78 -3.28 3.56
N VAL A 99 6.79 -3.92 2.94
CA VAL A 99 6.93 -5.38 2.95
C VAL A 99 6.96 -5.94 4.37
N THR A 100 7.73 -5.29 5.25
CA THR A 100 7.86 -5.69 6.66
C THR A 100 6.52 -5.56 7.39
N TYR A 101 5.79 -4.48 7.15
CA TYR A 101 4.46 -4.26 7.70
C TYR A 101 3.46 -5.34 7.26
N VAL A 102 3.40 -5.68 5.97
CA VAL A 102 2.47 -6.71 5.47
C VAL A 102 2.77 -8.08 6.08
N LYS A 103 4.05 -8.44 6.23
CA LYS A 103 4.44 -9.68 6.94
C LYS A 103 3.99 -9.68 8.40
N ALA A 104 4.21 -8.56 9.10
CA ALA A 104 3.75 -8.40 10.46
C ALA A 104 2.22 -8.52 10.56
N GLN A 105 1.47 -7.95 9.63
CA GLN A 105 0.02 -8.05 9.57
C GLN A 105 -0.47 -9.51 9.44
N ARG A 106 0.18 -10.31 8.59
CA ARG A 106 -0.13 -11.73 8.46
C ARG A 106 0.12 -12.50 9.76
N MET A 107 1.28 -12.27 10.38
CA MET A 107 1.60 -12.89 11.67
C MET A 107 0.60 -12.47 12.75
N TYR A 108 0.22 -11.19 12.78
CA TYR A 108 -0.78 -10.66 13.70
C TYR A 108 -2.13 -11.38 13.55
N THR A 109 -2.63 -11.56 12.31
CA THR A 109 -3.84 -12.35 12.06
C THR A 109 -3.71 -13.77 12.59
N THR A 110 -2.59 -14.45 12.32
CA THR A 110 -2.34 -15.80 12.84
C THR A 110 -2.27 -15.85 14.37
N LEU A 111 -1.70 -14.83 15.02
CA LEU A 111 -1.62 -14.75 16.48
C LEU A 111 -3.02 -14.57 17.09
N ILE A 112 -3.85 -13.70 16.50
CA ILE A 112 -5.22 -13.51 16.96
C ILE A 112 -6.02 -14.82 16.89
N GLU A 113 -5.97 -15.52 15.76
CA GLU A 113 -6.72 -16.77 15.56
C GLU A 113 -6.35 -17.84 16.59
N ARG A 114 -5.07 -17.90 17.00
CA ARG A 114 -4.57 -18.89 17.97
C ARG A 114 -4.90 -18.55 19.41
N TYR A 115 -4.68 -17.29 19.79
CA TYR A 115 -4.83 -16.88 21.17
C TYR A 115 -6.26 -16.44 21.50
N ASN A 116 -7.11 -16.23 20.49
CA ASN A 116 -8.52 -15.89 20.66
C ASN A 116 -9.45 -16.80 19.85
N PRO A 117 -9.48 -18.13 20.15
CA PRO A 117 -10.33 -19.08 19.44
C PRO A 117 -11.84 -18.84 19.66
N GLY A 118 -12.20 -18.07 20.69
CA GLY A 118 -13.58 -17.71 21.02
C GLY A 118 -14.04 -16.35 20.48
N MET A 119 -13.21 -15.66 19.68
CA MET A 119 -13.53 -14.33 19.15
C MET A 119 -14.82 -14.32 18.29
N ASN A 120 -15.10 -15.44 17.65
CA ASN A 120 -16.19 -15.58 16.69
C ASN A 120 -17.44 -16.21 17.34
N MET A 121 -17.39 -16.52 18.64
CA MET A 121 -18.49 -17.15 19.38
C MET A 121 -19.34 -16.08 20.05
N ASN A 122 -20.66 -16.14 19.82
CA ASN A 122 -21.63 -15.34 20.55
C ASN A 122 -21.71 -15.82 22.02
N GLU A 123 -22.19 -14.95 22.90
CA GLU A 123 -22.25 -15.22 24.33
C GLU A 123 -23.15 -16.43 24.64
N GLU A 124 -24.25 -16.60 23.90
CA GLU A 124 -25.16 -17.74 24.03
C GLU A 124 -24.45 -19.08 23.77
N ASP A 125 -23.60 -19.13 22.75
CA ASP A 125 -22.84 -20.33 22.40
C ASP A 125 -21.73 -20.61 23.42
N ARG A 126 -21.14 -19.56 23.99
CA ARG A 126 -20.17 -19.67 25.10
C ARG A 126 -20.83 -20.26 26.35
N VAL A 127 -22.02 -19.78 26.72
CA VAL A 127 -22.79 -20.29 27.87
C VAL A 127 -23.16 -21.76 27.62
N ARG A 128 -23.66 -22.11 26.43
CA ARG A 128 -23.98 -23.50 26.06
C ARG A 128 -22.76 -24.44 26.15
N LEU A 129 -21.60 -24.07 25.60
CA LEU A 129 -20.41 -24.92 25.68
C LEU A 129 -19.88 -25.06 27.11
N THR A 130 -19.98 -24.01 27.91
CA THR A 130 -19.57 -24.05 29.33
C THR A 130 -20.52 -24.90 30.16
N ALA A 131 -21.83 -24.78 29.92
CA ALA A 131 -22.85 -25.62 30.55
C ALA A 131 -22.62 -27.11 30.23
N ARG A 132 -22.35 -27.45 28.95
CA ARG A 132 -22.01 -28.81 28.54
C ARG A 132 -20.75 -29.36 29.23
N ARG A 133 -19.73 -28.52 29.43
CA ARG A 133 -18.50 -28.93 30.17
C ARG A 133 -18.79 -29.32 31.61
N VAL A 134 -19.80 -28.73 32.25
CA VAL A 134 -20.20 -29.05 33.63
C VAL A 134 -21.33 -30.09 33.72
N GLY A 135 -21.73 -30.68 32.59
CA GLY A 135 -22.82 -31.66 32.53
C GLY A 135 -24.22 -31.06 32.64
N MET A 136 -24.37 -29.75 32.43
CA MET A 136 -25.63 -29.03 32.46
C MET A 136 -26.04 -28.71 31.02
N ASP A 137 -27.20 -29.18 30.56
CA ASP A 137 -27.67 -28.87 29.21
C ASP A 137 -28.66 -27.71 29.23
N THR A 138 -28.32 -26.62 28.55
CA THR A 138 -29.17 -25.41 28.43
C THR A 138 -30.09 -25.45 27.21
N SER A 139 -30.13 -26.57 26.47
CA SER A 139 -31.02 -26.79 25.32
C SER A 139 -32.52 -26.67 25.68
N SER A 140 -32.89 -26.98 26.92
CA SER A 140 -34.28 -26.97 27.40
C SER A 140 -34.85 -25.57 27.68
N LEU A 141 -34.05 -24.50 27.59
CA LEU A 141 -34.50 -23.12 27.80
C LEU A 141 -34.81 -22.36 26.49
N GLU A 142 -34.68 -22.99 25.32
CA GLU A 142 -35.02 -22.37 24.01
C GLU A 142 -36.53 -22.10 23.81
N GLY A 143 -37.38 -22.46 24.78
CA GLY A 143 -38.83 -22.29 24.72
C GLY A 143 -39.40 -20.93 25.16
N PHE A 144 -38.59 -20.00 25.67
CA PHE A 144 -39.08 -18.67 26.06
C PHE A 144 -38.57 -17.60 25.10
N GLY A 145 -39.46 -17.24 24.16
CA GLY A 145 -39.17 -16.41 23.00
C GLY A 145 -38.64 -15.03 23.30
N ASN A 146 -37.77 -14.56 22.42
CA ASN A 146 -37.49 -13.14 22.25
C ASN A 146 -38.37 -12.64 21.09
N PRO A 147 -39.35 -11.75 21.31
CA PRO A 147 -40.15 -11.21 20.22
C PRO A 147 -39.24 -10.50 19.22
N LYS A 148 -39.40 -10.83 17.94
CA LYS A 148 -38.71 -10.14 16.85
C LYS A 148 -39.13 -8.67 16.85
N ASN A 149 -38.17 -7.77 17.06
CA ASN A 149 -38.35 -6.35 16.79
C ASN A 149 -38.10 -6.13 15.29
N ASP A 150 -39.19 -6.10 14.52
CA ASP A 150 -39.19 -5.66 13.14
C ASP A 150 -39.45 -4.13 13.15
N GLY A 151 -38.41 -3.33 12.86
CA GLY A 151 -38.47 -1.87 12.80
C GLY A 151 -37.43 -1.31 11.85
#